data_AF-A0A7X0RWK2-F1
#
_entry.id   AF-A0A7X0RWK2-F1
#
_cell.length_a   1.000
_cell.length_b   1.000
_cell.length_c   1.000
_cell.angle_alpha   90.00
_cell.angle_beta   90.00
_cell.angle_gamma   90.00
#
_symmetry.space_group_name_H-M   'P 1'
#
loop_
_entity.id
_entity.type
_entity.pdbx_description
1 polymer ?
#
loop_
_entity_poly.entity_id
_entity_poly.type
_entity_poly.pdbx_seq_one_letter_code
_entity_poly.pdbx_strand_id
1 'polypeptide(L)'
;MGQDPKRAEKRADAILTANFARLRAELMSFSFRGCRKVALLGQPGAGKSTLLDLLTDRGCEPRPVIGPRTDAADWSRRPDAPLILRCREYAFVDAPGYDTLAHPVDAFLQAFPFEAFDRLVLVLGGKIHEADDRLWQALKQQALASRTLVARGFAESLDEAERSEVGAELSRRFDGQAVLFSNRERFGLEQVKRFVGIA
;
A
#
# COMPACT_ATOMS: atom_id res chain seq x y z
N MET A 1 28.76 18.46 15.97
CA MET A 1 28.74 18.55 14.49
C MET A 1 27.34 18.20 14.03
N GLY A 2 26.43 19.18 14.02
CA GLY A 2 25.04 18.95 13.60
C GLY A 2 24.95 18.90 12.07
N GLN A 3 24.36 17.84 11.52
CA GLN A 3 24.08 17.78 10.09
C GLN A 3 23.00 18.83 9.75
N ASP A 4 23.21 19.59 8.67
CA ASP A 4 22.24 20.55 8.15
C ASP A 4 20.94 19.80 7.75
N PRO A 5 19.78 20.11 8.36
CA PRO A 5 18.52 19.42 8.08
C PRO A 5 18.12 19.47 6.60
N LYS A 6 18.43 20.57 5.88
CA LYS A 6 18.12 20.69 4.45
C LYS A 6 18.92 19.71 3.59
N ARG A 7 20.12 19.34 4.04
CA ARG A 7 20.98 18.37 3.34
C ARG A 7 20.51 16.94 3.58
N ALA A 8 19.98 16.65 4.76
CA ALA A 8 19.40 15.34 5.09
C ALA A 8 18.11 15.07 4.30
N GLU A 9 17.23 16.07 4.20
CA GLU A 9 15.98 16.00 3.44
C GLU A 9 16.23 15.75 1.94
N LYS A 10 17.11 16.54 1.30
CA LYS A 10 17.52 16.30 -0.09
C LYS A 10 18.09 14.91 -0.34
N ARG A 11 18.80 14.35 0.65
CA ARG A 11 19.36 13.00 0.54
C ARG A 11 18.25 11.94 0.61
N ALA A 12 17.28 12.11 1.51
CA ALA A 12 16.14 11.21 1.63
C ALA A 12 15.32 11.15 0.34
N ASP A 13 15.04 12.31 -0.27
CA ASP A 13 14.32 12.41 -1.55
C ASP A 13 15.06 11.71 -2.69
N ALA A 14 16.38 11.89 -2.76
CA ALA A 14 17.21 11.24 -3.78
C ALA A 14 17.21 9.71 -3.62
N ILE A 15 17.30 9.21 -2.39
CA ILE A 15 17.26 7.76 -2.11
C ILE A 15 15.89 7.20 -2.48
N LEU A 16 14.79 7.87 -2.12
CA LEU A 16 13.47 7.37 -2.49
C LEU A 16 13.28 7.35 -4.01
N THR A 17 13.66 8.44 -4.68
CA THR A 17 13.52 8.54 -6.14
C THR A 17 14.30 7.40 -6.82
N ALA A 18 15.51 7.12 -6.35
CA ALA A 18 16.30 5.98 -6.82
C ALA A 18 15.60 4.64 -6.53
N ASN A 19 14.96 4.49 -5.36
CA ASN A 19 14.20 3.29 -5.03
C ASN A 19 12.95 3.09 -5.89
N PHE A 20 12.21 4.14 -6.24
CA PHE A 20 11.10 3.99 -7.20
C PHE A 20 11.59 3.62 -8.60
N ALA A 21 12.70 4.19 -9.06
CA ALA A 21 13.30 3.81 -10.33
C ALA A 21 13.76 2.34 -10.31
N ARG A 22 14.38 1.91 -9.21
CA ARG A 22 14.78 0.51 -9.00
C ARG A 22 13.59 -0.43 -8.95
N LEU A 23 12.53 -0.08 -8.22
CA LEU A 23 11.28 -0.86 -8.17
C LEU A 23 10.75 -1.10 -9.59
N ARG A 24 10.68 -0.04 -10.40
CA ARG A 24 10.20 -0.13 -11.79
C ARG A 24 11.05 -1.11 -12.60
N ALA A 25 12.37 -1.01 -12.50
CA ALA A 25 13.29 -1.91 -13.20
C ALA A 25 13.14 -3.37 -12.73
N GLU A 26 13.04 -3.60 -11.41
CA GLU A 26 12.88 -4.94 -10.84
C GLU A 26 11.56 -5.58 -11.25
N LEU A 27 10.43 -4.86 -11.22
CA LEU A 27 9.11 -5.35 -11.64
C LEU A 27 9.07 -5.74 -13.13
N MET A 28 9.92 -5.13 -13.96
CA MET A 28 10.05 -5.44 -15.39
C MET A 28 11.08 -6.54 -15.68
N SER A 29 11.88 -6.94 -14.69
CA SER A 29 12.92 -7.95 -14.86
C SER A 29 12.34 -9.35 -15.11
N PHE A 30 13.16 -10.22 -15.71
CA PHE A 30 12.79 -11.62 -15.93
C PHE A 30 12.45 -12.36 -14.64
N SER A 31 13.04 -11.98 -13.51
CA SER A 31 12.81 -12.61 -12.22
C SER A 31 11.34 -12.59 -11.82
N PHE A 32 10.61 -11.52 -12.17
CA PHE A 32 9.19 -11.36 -11.84
C PHE A 32 8.27 -11.47 -13.05
N ARG A 33 8.80 -11.94 -14.19
CA ARG A 33 8.00 -12.26 -15.37
C ARG A 33 7.12 -13.47 -15.05
N GLY A 34 5.81 -13.31 -15.14
CA GLY A 34 4.84 -14.35 -14.79
C GLY A 34 4.37 -14.32 -13.34
N CYS A 35 4.98 -13.52 -12.46
CA CYS A 35 4.41 -13.27 -11.14
C CYS A 35 3.21 -12.33 -11.24
N ARG A 36 2.19 -12.57 -10.41
CA ARG A 36 1.12 -11.59 -10.19
C ARG A 36 1.62 -10.50 -9.26
N LYS A 37 1.59 -9.25 -9.72
CA LYS A 37 2.15 -8.09 -9.02
C LYS A 37 1.07 -7.35 -8.27
N VAL A 38 1.30 -7.16 -6.98
CA VAL A 38 0.33 -6.57 -6.07
C VAL A 38 1.00 -5.49 -5.22
N ALA A 39 0.44 -4.29 -5.22
CA ALA A 39 0.91 -3.22 -4.33
C ALA A 39 -0.09 -2.97 -3.20
N LEU A 40 0.42 -2.81 -1.98
CA LEU A 40 -0.32 -2.24 -0.87
C LEU A 40 0.05 -0.77 -0.75
N LEU A 41 -0.96 0.09 -0.89
CA LEU A 41 -0.90 1.54 -0.78
C LEU A 41 -1.60 1.97 0.51
N GLY A 42 -1.32 3.18 0.99
CA GLY A 42 -1.96 3.71 2.20
C GLY A 42 -1.01 4.58 3.00
N GLN A 43 -1.56 5.52 3.76
CA GLN A 43 -0.79 6.38 4.67
C GLN A 43 0.04 5.56 5.70
N PRO A 44 1.06 6.15 6.32
CA PRO A 44 1.78 5.53 7.43
C PRO A 44 0.80 5.08 8.53
N GLY A 45 1.02 3.91 9.12
CA GLY A 45 0.15 3.37 10.18
C GLY A 45 -1.18 2.76 9.70
N ALA A 46 -1.53 2.81 8.41
CA ALA A 46 -2.77 2.22 7.90
C ALA A 46 -2.87 0.68 8.03
N GLY A 47 -1.77 0.00 8.39
CA GLY A 47 -1.75 -1.44 8.60
C GLY A 47 -1.36 -2.28 7.38
N LYS A 48 -0.75 -1.68 6.35
CA LYS A 48 -0.29 -2.34 5.12
C LYS A 48 0.56 -3.58 5.37
N SER A 49 1.70 -3.45 6.06
CA SER A 49 2.63 -4.55 6.32
C SER A 49 1.98 -5.69 7.12
N THR A 50 1.10 -5.35 8.08
CA THR A 50 0.32 -6.33 8.85
C THR A 50 -0.67 -7.08 7.95
N LEU A 51 -1.41 -6.36 7.09
CA LEU A 51 -2.33 -6.96 6.14
C LEU A 51 -1.56 -7.89 5.20
N LEU A 52 -0.43 -7.46 4.64
CA LEU A 52 0.40 -8.28 3.76
C LEU A 52 0.86 -9.59 4.42
N ASP A 53 1.36 -9.51 5.66
CA ASP A 53 1.80 -10.68 6.42
C ASP A 53 0.65 -11.66 6.70
N LEU A 54 -0.58 -11.16 6.87
CA LEU A 54 -1.79 -12.00 7.04
C LEU A 54 -2.29 -12.58 5.72
N LEU A 55 -2.30 -11.80 4.64
CA LEU A 55 -2.76 -12.26 3.32
C LEU A 55 -1.91 -13.43 2.80
N THR A 56 -0.63 -13.41 3.15
CA THR A 56 0.37 -14.35 2.64
C THR A 56 0.69 -15.46 3.63
N ASP A 57 -0.08 -15.56 4.72
CA ASP A 57 0.14 -16.51 5.82
C ASP A 57 1.60 -16.53 6.29
N ARG A 58 2.25 -15.35 6.30
CA ARG A 58 3.65 -15.11 6.66
C ARG A 58 4.68 -15.80 5.75
N GLY A 59 4.29 -16.20 4.55
CA GLY A 59 5.10 -16.95 3.59
C GLY A 59 5.93 -16.11 2.62
N CYS A 60 6.10 -14.81 2.89
CA CYS A 60 6.86 -13.92 2.02
C CYS A 60 8.35 -13.90 2.35
N GLU A 61 9.16 -13.76 1.30
CA GLU A 61 10.60 -13.59 1.37
C GLU A 61 11.04 -12.30 0.64
N PRO A 62 11.65 -11.33 1.36
CA PRO A 62 11.73 -11.27 2.82
C PRO A 62 10.33 -11.07 3.44
N ARG A 63 10.20 -11.40 4.73
CA ARG A 63 8.96 -11.17 5.48
C ARG A 63 8.70 -9.65 5.64
N PRO A 64 7.45 -9.17 5.53
CA PRO A 64 7.14 -7.77 5.83
C PRO A 64 7.57 -7.42 7.25
N VAL A 65 8.22 -6.27 7.41
CA VAL A 65 8.62 -5.80 8.73
C VAL A 65 7.45 -5.05 9.37
N ILE A 66 6.91 -5.62 10.45
CA ILE A 66 5.76 -5.07 11.17
C ILE A 66 6.26 -4.30 12.40
N GLY A 67 5.76 -3.08 12.62
CA GLY A 67 6.07 -2.29 13.81
C GLY A 67 5.15 -1.08 13.99
N PRO A 68 5.13 -0.45 15.18
CA PRO A 68 4.14 0.57 15.57
C PRO A 68 4.17 1.86 14.73
N ARG A 69 5.20 2.06 13.91
CA ARG A 69 5.38 3.21 13.00
C ARG A 69 5.96 2.83 11.63
N THR A 70 5.85 1.55 11.23
CA THR A 70 6.38 0.94 9.99
C THR A 70 7.48 1.73 9.25
N ASP A 71 8.60 1.94 9.94
CA ASP A 71 9.86 2.56 9.48
C ASP A 71 10.57 1.70 8.39
N ALA A 72 10.05 0.50 8.11
CA ALA A 72 10.63 -0.43 7.15
C ALA A 72 10.18 -0.21 5.69
N ALA A 73 9.01 0.42 5.50
CA ALA A 73 8.63 0.99 4.22
C ALA A 73 9.20 2.42 4.05
N ASP A 74 10.09 2.88 4.94
CA ASP A 74 10.85 4.10 4.74
C ASP A 74 11.98 3.87 3.73
N TRP A 75 11.57 3.81 2.48
CA TRP A 75 12.47 3.72 1.33
C TRP A 75 13.32 4.99 1.17
N SER A 76 13.06 6.08 1.89
CA SER A 76 13.86 7.30 1.82
C SER A 76 15.18 7.20 2.60
N ARG A 77 15.29 6.25 3.54
CA ARG A 77 16.48 6.07 4.39
C ARG A 77 17.33 4.86 4.02
N ARG A 78 16.82 3.98 3.17
CA ARG A 78 17.42 2.67 2.88
C ARG A 78 17.62 2.47 1.37
N PRO A 79 18.82 2.77 0.83
CA PRO A 79 19.10 2.56 -0.60
C PRO A 79 19.15 1.09 -1.01
N ASP A 80 19.20 0.17 -0.05
CA ASP A 80 19.22 -1.27 -0.19
C ASP A 80 17.94 -1.94 0.34
N ALA A 81 16.86 -1.16 0.54
CA ALA A 81 15.58 -1.70 0.99
C ALA A 81 15.10 -2.83 0.06
N PRO A 82 14.59 -3.95 0.58
CA PRO A 82 13.91 -4.94 -0.23
C PRO A 82 12.58 -4.34 -0.70
N LEU A 83 12.49 -4.02 -1.98
CA LEU A 83 11.32 -3.32 -2.57
C LEU A 83 10.19 -4.28 -2.92
N ILE A 84 10.52 -5.55 -3.19
CA ILE A 84 9.58 -6.59 -3.60
C ILE A 84 9.70 -7.77 -2.64
N LEU A 85 8.56 -8.24 -2.16
CA LEU A 85 8.40 -9.40 -1.31
C LEU A 85 7.82 -10.53 -2.18
N ARG A 86 8.57 -11.63 -2.33
CA ARG A 86 8.11 -12.77 -3.12
C ARG A 86 7.37 -13.76 -2.24
N CYS A 87 6.18 -14.17 -2.67
CA CYS A 87 5.38 -15.15 -1.93
C CYS A 87 4.69 -16.04 -2.98
N ARG A 88 5.17 -17.28 -3.15
CA ARG A 88 4.74 -18.19 -4.23
C ARG A 88 4.81 -17.52 -5.61
N GLU A 89 3.73 -17.53 -6.40
CA GLU A 89 3.59 -16.88 -7.70
C GLU A 89 3.33 -15.37 -7.64
N TYR A 90 3.44 -14.74 -6.47
CA TYR A 90 3.17 -13.31 -6.28
C TYR A 90 4.44 -12.50 -6.03
N ALA A 91 4.39 -11.26 -6.51
CA ALA A 91 5.33 -10.20 -6.20
C ALA A 91 4.56 -9.08 -5.48
N PHE A 92 4.75 -8.99 -4.16
CA PHE A 92 4.12 -7.98 -3.33
C PHE A 92 5.03 -6.78 -3.13
N VAL A 93 4.43 -5.60 -3.07
CA VAL A 93 5.11 -4.35 -2.74
C VAL A 93 4.36 -3.68 -1.61
N ASP A 94 5.01 -3.54 -0.46
CA ASP A 94 4.54 -2.70 0.64
C ASP A 94 5.06 -1.28 0.41
N ALA A 95 4.24 -0.44 -0.21
CA ALA A 95 4.67 0.88 -0.64
C ALA A 95 4.95 1.80 0.55
N PRO A 96 5.87 2.77 0.42
CA PRO A 96 6.01 3.84 1.41
C PRO A 96 4.66 4.55 1.60
N GLY A 97 4.42 5.03 2.82
CA GLY A 97 3.21 5.80 3.09
C GLY A 97 3.20 7.11 2.31
N TYR A 98 2.09 7.40 1.61
CA TYR A 98 1.88 8.69 0.97
C TYR A 98 1.37 9.73 1.98
N ASP A 99 1.35 10.99 1.54
CA ASP A 99 0.91 12.15 2.32
C ASP A 99 1.72 12.34 3.61
N THR A 100 3.05 12.32 3.43
CA THR A 100 4.02 12.65 4.47
C THR A 100 4.81 13.88 4.05
N LEU A 101 5.50 14.54 4.99
CA LEU A 101 6.38 15.67 4.65
C LEU A 101 7.42 15.28 3.60
N ALA A 102 7.95 14.05 3.67
CA ALA A 102 8.87 13.54 2.66
C ALA A 102 8.14 13.18 1.35
N HIS A 103 6.88 12.73 1.41
CA HIS A 103 6.13 12.24 0.26
C HIS A 103 4.73 12.85 0.19
N PRO A 104 4.62 14.10 -0.31
CA PRO A 104 3.35 14.65 -0.71
C PRO A 104 2.67 13.71 -1.71
N VAL A 105 1.34 13.61 -1.63
CA VAL A 105 0.56 12.70 -2.48
C VAL A 105 0.87 12.87 -3.97
N ASP A 106 1.13 14.09 -4.43
CA ASP A 106 1.45 14.38 -5.84
C ASP A 106 2.80 13.78 -6.28
N ALA A 107 3.82 13.88 -5.43
CA ALA A 107 5.12 13.29 -5.73
C ALA A 107 5.03 11.76 -5.77
N PHE A 108 4.26 11.16 -4.86
CA PHE A 108 3.99 9.74 -4.85
C PHE A 108 3.26 9.29 -6.13
N LEU A 109 2.21 10.03 -6.53
CA LEU A 109 1.43 9.77 -7.73
C LEU A 109 2.26 9.81 -9.03
N GLN A 110 3.28 10.66 -9.08
CA GLN A 110 4.17 10.76 -10.24
C GLN A 110 5.24 9.68 -10.29
N ALA A 111 5.77 9.28 -9.12
CA ALA A 111 6.93 8.40 -9.05
C ALA A 111 6.55 6.91 -9.01
N PHE A 112 5.48 6.55 -8.30
CA PHE A 112 5.10 5.16 -8.09
C PHE A 112 4.64 4.50 -9.41
N PRO A 113 5.15 3.32 -9.77
CA PRO A 113 4.86 2.70 -11.07
C PRO A 113 3.52 1.93 -11.06
N PHE A 114 2.39 2.61 -10.88
CA PHE A 114 1.07 1.97 -10.72
C PHE A 114 0.72 0.97 -11.84
N GLU A 115 1.02 1.31 -13.08
CA GLU A 115 0.75 0.48 -14.27
C GLU A 115 1.51 -0.87 -14.27
N ALA A 116 2.57 -1.00 -13.47
CA ALA A 116 3.32 -2.25 -13.37
C ALA A 116 2.59 -3.33 -12.54
N PHE A 117 1.50 -2.98 -11.87
CA PHE A 117 0.77 -3.87 -10.96
C PHE A 117 -0.53 -4.39 -11.54
N ASP A 118 -0.79 -5.67 -11.30
CA ASP A 118 -2.05 -6.33 -11.69
C ASP A 118 -3.19 -5.98 -10.73
N ARG A 119 -2.85 -5.76 -9.46
CA ARG A 119 -3.78 -5.38 -8.40
C ARG A 119 -3.15 -4.33 -7.47
N LEU A 120 -3.97 -3.39 -7.05
CA LEU A 120 -3.65 -2.38 -6.06
C LEU A 120 -4.61 -2.56 -4.87
N VAL A 121 -4.08 -2.54 -3.66
CA VAL A 121 -4.88 -2.55 -2.43
C VAL A 121 -4.61 -1.24 -1.69
N LEU A 122 -5.59 -0.33 -1.71
CA LEU A 122 -5.51 0.93 -0.99
C LEU A 122 -6.01 0.72 0.44
N VAL A 123 -5.08 0.67 1.40
CA VAL A 123 -5.37 0.41 2.80
C VAL A 123 -5.65 1.73 3.54
N LEU A 124 -6.83 1.84 4.13
CA LEU A 124 -7.26 2.98 4.93
C LEU A 124 -7.25 2.61 6.42
N GLY A 125 -6.61 3.43 7.24
CA GLY A 125 -6.41 3.17 8.67
C GLY A 125 -7.54 3.67 9.60
N GLY A 126 -8.62 4.24 9.07
CA GLY A 126 -9.66 4.85 9.89
C GLY A 126 -10.57 5.74 9.08
N LYS A 127 -10.58 7.04 9.39
CA LYS A 127 -11.27 8.07 8.61
C LYS A 127 -10.61 8.20 7.23
N ILE A 128 -11.41 8.54 6.23
CA ILE A 128 -10.91 8.83 4.88
C ILE A 128 -10.39 10.26 4.87
N HIS A 129 -9.13 10.44 4.48
CA HIS A 129 -8.49 11.75 4.36
C HIS A 129 -8.57 12.28 2.93
N GLU A 130 -8.33 13.58 2.76
CA GLU A 130 -8.30 14.21 1.43
C GLU A 130 -7.25 13.56 0.50
N ALA A 131 -6.10 13.15 1.05
CA ALA A 131 -5.08 12.46 0.28
C ALA A 131 -5.56 11.11 -0.27
N ASP A 132 -6.43 10.40 0.46
CA ASP A 132 -7.01 9.14 0.01
C ASP A 132 -7.95 9.37 -1.19
N ASP A 133 -8.75 10.43 -1.15
CA ASP A 133 -9.60 10.85 -2.27
C ASP A 133 -8.78 11.21 -3.49
N ARG A 134 -7.74 12.03 -3.30
CA ARG A 134 -6.86 12.47 -4.39
C ARG A 134 -6.18 11.29 -5.06
N LEU A 135 -5.67 10.34 -4.27
CA LEU A 135 -5.09 9.11 -4.79
C LEU A 135 -6.14 8.31 -5.58
N TRP A 136 -7.34 8.12 -5.03
CA TRP A 136 -8.41 7.39 -5.70
C TRP A 136 -8.82 8.05 -7.03
N GLN A 137 -9.00 9.37 -7.06
CA GLN A 137 -9.34 10.09 -8.29
C GLN A 137 -8.24 9.97 -9.34
N ALA A 138 -6.97 10.02 -8.94
CA ALA A 138 -5.85 9.80 -9.86
C ALA A 138 -5.85 8.36 -10.42
N LEU A 139 -6.12 7.35 -9.59
CA LEU A 139 -6.26 5.95 -10.05
C LEU A 139 -7.44 5.79 -11.02
N LYS A 140 -8.56 6.49 -10.80
CA LYS A 140 -9.69 6.53 -11.74
C LYS A 140 -9.30 7.15 -13.07
N GLN A 141 -8.61 8.29 -13.05
CA GLN A 141 -8.14 8.98 -14.25
C GLN A 141 -7.15 8.14 -15.08
N GLN A 142 -6.38 7.27 -14.42
CA GLN A 142 -5.47 6.32 -15.07
C GLN A 142 -6.16 5.00 -15.45
N ALA A 143 -7.48 4.89 -15.32
CA ALA A 143 -8.26 3.66 -15.58
C ALA A 143 -7.83 2.43 -14.73
N LEU A 144 -7.28 2.68 -13.54
CA LEU A 144 -6.81 1.65 -12.60
C LEU A 144 -7.83 1.28 -11.53
N ALA A 145 -8.99 1.94 -11.50
CA ALA A 145 -10.03 1.70 -10.49
C ALA A 145 -10.50 0.23 -10.45
N SER A 146 -10.66 -0.42 -11.61
CA SER A 146 -11.05 -1.84 -11.68
C SER A 146 -9.97 -2.81 -11.21
N ARG A 147 -8.72 -2.34 -11.10
CA ARG A 147 -7.58 -3.09 -10.53
C ARG A 147 -7.31 -2.70 -9.09
N THR A 148 -8.13 -1.85 -8.49
CA THR A 148 -7.91 -1.31 -7.14
C THR A 148 -9.04 -1.73 -6.20
N LEU A 149 -8.69 -2.25 -5.03
CA LEU A 149 -9.62 -2.47 -3.91
C LEU A 149 -9.24 -1.54 -2.77
N VAL A 150 -10.22 -0.80 -2.25
CA VAL A 150 -10.07 -0.01 -1.04
C VAL A 150 -10.37 -0.88 0.17
N ALA A 151 -9.36 -1.18 0.97
CA ALA A 151 -9.50 -1.98 2.18
C ALA A 151 -9.44 -1.06 3.40
N ARG A 152 -10.56 -0.84 4.09
CA ARG A 152 -10.61 -0.05 5.32
C ARG A 152 -10.45 -0.97 6.53
N GLY A 153 -9.32 -0.82 7.22
CA GLY A 153 -8.94 -1.60 8.39
C GLY A 153 -9.61 -1.12 9.67
N PHE A 154 -9.19 -1.69 10.80
CA PHE A 154 -9.65 -1.31 12.14
C PHE A 154 -11.17 -1.36 12.32
N ALA A 155 -11.84 -2.28 11.63
CA ALA A 155 -13.29 -2.42 11.71
C ALA A 155 -13.75 -3.17 12.98
N GLU A 156 -12.82 -3.74 13.76
CA GLU A 156 -13.07 -4.22 15.13
C GLU A 156 -13.44 -3.10 16.11
N SER A 157 -13.13 -1.83 15.80
CA SER A 157 -13.51 -0.70 16.64
C SER A 157 -14.91 -0.17 16.34
N LEU A 158 -15.59 -0.75 15.35
CA LEU A 158 -16.92 -0.32 14.91
C LEU A 158 -17.97 -1.34 15.35
N ASP A 159 -19.10 -0.85 15.86
CA ASP A 159 -20.29 -1.66 16.07
C ASP A 159 -21.01 -1.99 14.75
N GLU A 160 -22.11 -2.76 14.82
CA GLU A 160 -22.84 -3.20 13.64
C GLU A 160 -23.48 -2.05 12.85
N ALA A 161 -24.01 -1.04 13.54
CA ALA A 161 -24.63 0.12 12.90
C ALA A 161 -23.56 0.98 12.20
N GLU A 162 -22.44 1.22 12.89
CA GLU A 162 -21.30 1.93 12.35
C GLU A 162 -20.67 1.20 11.16
N ARG A 163 -20.54 -0.13 11.21
CA ARG A 163 -20.06 -0.93 10.07
C ARG A 163 -20.96 -0.77 8.84
N SER A 164 -22.27 -0.77 9.04
CA SER A 164 -23.23 -0.57 7.94
C SER A 164 -23.10 0.83 7.34
N GLU A 165 -23.03 1.87 8.16
CA GLU A 165 -22.87 3.26 7.71
C GLU A 165 -21.56 3.49 6.97
N VAL A 166 -20.44 3.07 7.57
CA VAL A 166 -19.10 3.19 6.95
C VAL A 166 -19.05 2.36 5.67
N GLY A 167 -19.62 1.16 5.66
CA GLY A 167 -19.70 0.34 4.45
C GLY A 167 -20.46 1.03 3.31
N ALA A 168 -21.59 1.67 3.61
CA ALA A 168 -22.36 2.44 2.64
C ALA A 168 -21.60 3.68 2.14
N GLU A 169 -20.88 4.39 3.02
CA GLU A 169 -20.02 5.50 2.64
C GLU A 169 -18.90 5.06 1.70
N LEU A 170 -18.16 4.01 2.09
CA LEU A 170 -17.07 3.45 1.29
C LEU A 170 -17.55 3.01 -0.09
N SER A 171 -18.68 2.30 -0.15
CA SER A 171 -19.28 1.86 -1.42
C SER A 171 -19.61 3.05 -2.33
N ARG A 172 -20.21 4.12 -1.79
CA ARG A 172 -20.54 5.32 -2.56
C ARG A 172 -19.29 6.06 -3.05
N ARG A 173 -18.28 6.18 -2.19
CA ARG A 173 -17.08 6.99 -2.43
C ARG A 173 -16.09 6.30 -3.38
N PHE A 174 -16.03 4.98 -3.31
CA PHE A 174 -15.07 4.15 -4.05
C PHE A 174 -15.75 3.25 -5.09
N ASP A 175 -16.89 3.67 -5.63
CA ASP A 175 -17.61 2.99 -6.73
C ASP A 175 -17.86 1.49 -6.47
N GLY A 176 -18.17 1.13 -5.22
CA GLY A 176 -18.37 -0.25 -4.77
C GLY A 176 -17.09 -1.07 -4.62
N GLN A 177 -15.91 -0.51 -4.91
CA GLN A 177 -14.60 -1.16 -4.81
C GLN A 177 -14.01 -1.05 -3.40
N ALA A 178 -14.81 -1.35 -2.37
CA ALA A 178 -14.36 -1.23 -0.99
C ALA A 178 -14.80 -2.38 -0.09
N VAL A 179 -13.96 -2.68 0.91
CA VAL A 179 -14.21 -3.69 1.94
C VAL A 179 -13.79 -3.19 3.31
N LEU A 180 -14.61 -3.51 4.31
CA LEU A 180 -14.24 -3.42 5.72
C LEU A 180 -13.51 -4.69 6.15
N PHE A 181 -12.39 -4.55 6.84
CA PHE A 181 -11.68 -5.70 7.38
C PHE A 181 -11.12 -5.43 8.78
N SER A 182 -10.86 -6.53 9.50
CA SER A 182 -10.13 -6.50 10.77
C SER A 182 -8.96 -7.46 10.72
N ASN A 183 -7.77 -6.96 11.05
CA ASN A 183 -6.60 -7.81 11.26
C ASN A 183 -6.74 -8.68 12.52
N ARG A 184 -7.47 -8.20 13.53
CA ARG A 184 -7.66 -8.86 14.82
C ARG A 184 -8.72 -9.95 14.74
N GLU A 185 -9.89 -9.61 14.22
CA GLU A 185 -11.05 -10.52 14.11
C GLU A 185 -11.03 -11.34 12.81
N ARG A 186 -10.13 -11.03 11.87
CA ARG A 186 -9.91 -11.70 10.59
C ARG A 186 -11.08 -11.67 9.60
N PHE A 187 -12.16 -10.93 9.88
CA PHE A 187 -13.21 -10.73 8.88
C PHE A 187 -12.75 -9.80 7.75
N GLY A 188 -13.36 -9.93 6.57
CA GLY A 188 -13.03 -9.14 5.38
C GLY A 188 -11.74 -9.58 4.66
N LEU A 189 -10.81 -10.28 5.34
CA LEU A 189 -9.55 -10.74 4.76
C LEU A 189 -9.77 -11.68 3.56
N GLU A 190 -10.76 -12.56 3.61
CA GLU A 190 -11.09 -13.46 2.48
C GLU A 190 -11.53 -12.70 1.22
N GLN A 191 -12.19 -11.55 1.37
CA GLN A 191 -12.55 -10.72 0.22
C GLN A 191 -11.31 -10.05 -0.38
N VAL A 192 -10.38 -9.58 0.46
CA VAL A 192 -9.09 -9.05 0.01
C VAL A 192 -8.27 -10.15 -0.68
N LYS A 193 -8.16 -11.35 -0.09
CA LYS A 193 -7.50 -12.52 -0.67
C LYS A 193 -8.06 -12.86 -2.05
N ARG A 194 -9.40 -12.96 -2.18
CA ARG A 194 -10.08 -13.21 -3.46
C ARG A 194 -9.78 -12.15 -4.51
N PHE A 195 -9.81 -10.87 -4.14
CA PHE A 195 -9.49 -9.78 -5.06
C PHE A 195 -8.05 -9.85 -5.57
N VAL A 196 -7.11 -10.11 -4.64
CA VAL A 196 -5.69 -10.31 -4.94
C VAL A 196 -5.46 -11.60 -5.74
N GLY A 197 -6.34 -12.60 -5.60
CA GLY A 197 -6.29 -13.88 -6.28
C GLY A 197 -5.60 -14.99 -5.49
N ILE A 198 -5.23 -14.74 -4.23
CA ILE A 198 -4.71 -15.76 -3.32
C ILE A 198 -5.94 -16.54 -2.82
N ALA A 199 -6.21 -17.71 -3.38
CA ALA A 199 -7.23 -18.64 -2.90
C ALA A 199 -6.57 -19.97 -2.50
#